data_AF-A0A9C9Y3X6-F1
#
_entry.id   AF-A0A9C9Y3X6-F1
#
_cell.length_a   1.000
_cell.length_b   1.000
_cell.length_c   1.000
_cell.angle_alpha   90.00
_cell.angle_beta   90.00
_cell.angle_gamma   90.00
#
_symmetry.space_group_name_H-M   'P 1'
#
loop_
_entity.id
_entity.type
_entity.pdbx_description
1 polymer ?
#
loop_
_entity_poly.entity_id
_entity_poly.type
_entity_poly.pdbx_seq_one_letter_code
_entity_poly.pdbx_strand_id
1 'polypeptide(L)' 'MKRITYILLIIIGFSFQNCGIYSFSGGSVGNAKTIQIDYFPNNASFVEPTLSNVFKVTLEDKFLSQTNLSLVK' A
#
# COMPACT_ATOMS: atom_id res chain seq x y z
N MET A 1 -21.13 18.39 -40.99
CA MET A 1 -21.40 18.75 -39.57
C MET A 1 -21.74 17.53 -38.71
N LYS A 2 -22.68 16.67 -39.11
CA LYS A 2 -23.10 15.47 -38.33
C LYS A 2 -21.95 14.55 -37.86
N ARG A 3 -20.93 14.32 -38.71
CA ARG A 3 -19.75 13.49 -38.35
C ARG A 3 -18.91 14.08 -37.21
N ILE A 4 -18.75 15.40 -37.18
CA ILE A 4 -18.03 16.10 -36.11
C ILE A 4 -18.84 16.02 -34.81
N THR A 5 -20.17 16.14 -34.91
CA THR A 5 -21.07 15.98 -33.76
C THR A 5 -20.97 14.59 -33.12
N TYR A 6 -20.86 13.53 -33.92
CA TYR A 6 -20.66 12.17 -33.41
C TYR A 6 -19.31 11.96 -32.72
N ILE A 7 -18.23 12.54 -33.26
CA ILE A 7 -16.89 12.46 -32.65
C ILE A 7 -16.88 13.17 -31.28
N LEU A 8 -17.52 14.34 -31.20
CA LEU A 8 -17.59 15.13 -29.96
C LEU A 8 -18.41 14.42 -28.87
N LEU A 9 -19.45 13.68 -29.26
CA LEU A 9 -20.28 12.89 -28.36
C LEU A 9 -19.51 11.68 -27.76
N ILE A 10 -18.63 11.06 -28.55
CA ILE A 10 -17.77 9.96 -28.07
C ILE A 10 -16.74 10.46 -27.06
N ILE A 11 -16.12 11.61 -27.31
CA ILE A 11 -15.12 12.22 -26.39
C ILE A 11 -15.77 12.57 -25.04
N ILE A 12 -16.98 13.13 -25.07
CA ILE A 12 -17.74 13.43 -23.86
C ILE A 12 -18.09 12.15 -23.09
N GLY A 13 -18.49 11.08 -23.78
CA GLY A 13 -18.80 9.78 -23.16
C GLY A 13 -17.62 9.14 -22.41
N PHE A 14 -16.40 9.29 -22.94
CA PHE A 14 -15.18 8.81 -22.27
C PHE A 14 -14.73 9.68 -21.09
N SER A 15 -15.12 10.96 -21.08
CA SER A 15 -14.71 11.91 -20.03
C SER A 15 -15.36 11.63 -18.67
N PHE A 16 -16.44 10.84 -18.64
CA PHE A 16 -17.11 10.40 -17.41
C PHE A 16 -16.56 9.09 -16.83
N GLN A 17 -15.62 8.42 -17.52
CA GLN A 17 -14.93 7.23 -17.02
C GLN A 17 -13.76 7.62 -16.10
N ASN A 18 -14.02 8.44 -15.09
CA ASN A 18 -13.03 8.66 -14.03
C ASN A 18 -13.06 7.44 -13.11
N CYS A 19 -11.94 6.72 -12.99
CA CYS A 19 -11.76 5.68 -12.00
C CYS A 19 -11.69 6.31 -10.60
N GLY A 20 -12.85 6.53 -9.99
CA GLY A 20 -13.05 7.42 -8.85
C GLY A 20 -12.55 6.93 -7.49
N ILE A 21 -11.80 5.82 -7.40
CA ILE A 21 -11.24 5.34 -6.12
C ILE A 21 -9.90 4.65 -6.36
N TYR A 22 -8.92 5.35 -6.95
CA TYR A 22 -7.53 4.93 -6.88
C TYR A 22 -6.89 5.59 -5.65
N SER A 23 -6.92 4.89 -4.52
CA SER A 23 -6.13 5.31 -3.36
C SER A 23 -4.66 5.02 -3.65
N PHE A 24 -3.86 6.08 -3.81
CA PHE A 24 -2.41 5.99 -3.94
C PHE A 24 -1.71 5.67 -2.61
N SER A 25 -2.44 5.57 -1.50
CA SER A 25 -1.91 5.06 -0.24
C SER A 25 -2.03 3.54 -0.24
N GLY A 26 -0.92 2.83 -0.01
CA GLY A 26 -0.89 1.38 0.11
C GLY A 26 -1.91 0.83 1.09
N GLY A 27 -2.26 -0.45 0.90
CA GLY A 27 -3.10 -1.32 1.75
C GLY A 27 -4.08 -0.66 2.73
N SER A 28 -5.38 -0.93 2.58
CA SER A 28 -6.38 -0.48 3.58
C SER A 28 -6.05 -1.03 4.97
N VAL A 29 -5.59 -0.17 5.88
CA VAL A 29 -5.35 -0.47 7.30
C VAL A 29 -6.60 -0.30 8.16
N GLY A 30 -7.76 -0.02 7.54
CA GLY A 30 -9.03 0.19 8.24
C GLY A 30 -8.96 1.36 9.23
N ASN A 31 -9.33 1.09 10.49
CA ASN A 31 -9.30 2.06 11.59
C ASN A 31 -8.04 1.95 12.47
N ALA A 32 -7.09 1.10 12.10
CA ALA A 32 -5.85 0.96 12.87
C ALA A 32 -5.05 2.26 12.79
N LYS A 33 -4.56 2.73 13.93
CA LYS A 33 -3.67 3.90 14.03
C LYS A 33 -2.24 3.51 14.34
N THR A 34 -2.06 2.33 14.93
CA THR A 34 -0.79 1.90 15.48
C THR A 34 -0.48 0.46 15.08
N ILE A 35 0.81 0.12 15.02
CA ILE A 35 1.31 -1.22 14.77
C ILE A 35 2.41 -1.56 15.79
N GLN A 36 2.47 -2.82 16.20
CA GLN A 36 3.56 -3.38 16.99
C GLN A 36 4.10 -4.61 16.27
N ILE A 37 5.42 -4.70 16.13
CA ILE A 37 6.10 -5.83 15.52
C ILE A 37 7.03 -6.43 16.56
N ASP A 38 6.69 -7.63 17.01
CA ASP A 38 7.46 -8.36 18.02
C ASP A 38 8.69 -9.03 17.40
N TYR A 39 9.58 -9.52 18.27
CA TYR A 39 10.76 -10.25 17.84
C TYR A 39 10.41 -11.63 17.27
N PHE A 40 10.98 -11.95 16.11
CA PHE A 40 10.79 -13.24 15.45
C PHE A 40 11.96 -14.19 15.78
N PRO A 41 11.74 -15.27 16.54
CA PRO A 41 12.80 -16.22 16.83
C PRO A 41 13.23 -16.99 15.58
N ASN A 42 14.54 -17.05 15.31
CA ASN A 42 15.09 -17.87 14.23
C ASN A 42 15.31 -19.31 14.72
N ASN A 43 14.40 -20.22 14.33
CA ASN A 43 14.43 -21.64 14.74
C ASN A 43 15.12 -22.56 13.72
N ALA A 44 15.95 -22.04 12.82
CA ALA A 44 16.67 -22.86 11.84
C ALA A 44 17.80 -23.68 12.50
N SER A 45 18.13 -24.85 11.94
CA SER A 45 19.26 -25.68 12.43
C SER A 45 20.61 -24.96 12.32
N PHE A 46 20.76 -24.07 11.34
CA PHE A 46 21.87 -23.13 11.22
C PHE A 46 21.33 -21.72 11.41
N VAL A 47 21.53 -21.17 12.60
CA VAL A 47 21.00 -19.86 12.98
C VAL A 47 21.92 -18.76 12.47
N GLU A 48 21.37 -17.89 11.64
CA GLU A 48 21.96 -16.59 11.34
C GLU A 48 21.53 -15.59 12.43
N PRO A 49 22.46 -15.10 13.28
CA PRO A 49 22.11 -14.25 14.43
C PRO A 49 21.52 -12.90 14.04
N THR A 50 21.85 -12.37 12.86
CA THR A 50 21.38 -11.05 12.41
C THR A 50 19.98 -11.08 11.79
N LEU A 51 19.53 -12.24 11.30
CA LEU A 51 18.33 -12.38 10.48
C LEU A 51 17.06 -11.89 11.19
N SER A 52 16.86 -12.29 12.45
CA SER A 52 15.68 -11.90 13.23
C SER A 52 15.58 -10.38 13.41
N ASN A 53 16.72 -9.72 13.64
CA ASN A 53 16.75 -8.27 13.80
C ASN A 53 16.51 -7.55 12.47
N VAL A 54 17.18 -7.99 11.40
CA VAL A 54 17.01 -7.44 10.06
C VAL A 54 15.57 -7.58 9.59
N PHE A 55 14.96 -8.75 9.83
CA PHE A 55 13.56 -9.00 9.47
C PHE A 55 12.61 -8.06 10.20
N LYS A 56 12.77 -7.89 11.51
CA LYS A 56 11.95 -6.96 12.30
C LYS A 56 12.05 -5.53 11.76
N VAL A 57 13.27 -5.00 11.60
CA VAL A 57 13.51 -3.63 11.13
C VAL A 57 12.95 -3.42 9.71
N THR A 58 13.21 -4.36 8.81
CA THR A 58 12.72 -4.28 7.43
C THR A 58 11.18 -4.31 7.37
N LEU A 59 10.55 -5.09 8.25
CA LEU A 59 9.10 -5.16 8.34
C LEU A 59 8.52 -3.84 8.89
N GLU A 60 9.12 -3.29 9.93
CA GLU A 60 8.76 -1.97 10.48
C GLU A 60 8.86 -0.88 9.40
N ASP A 61 9.98 -0.80 8.70
CA ASP A 61 10.20 0.18 7.62
C ASP A 61 9.17 0.03 6.49
N LYS A 62 8.77 -1.19 6.16
CA LYS A 62 7.76 -1.44 5.13
C LYS A 62 6.38 -0.91 5.54
N PHE A 63 5.97 -1.13 6.78
CA PHE A 63 4.69 -0.59 7.26
C PHE A 63 4.73 0.92 7.40
N LEU A 64 5.82 1.51 7.90
CA LEU A 64 5.97 2.95 8.04
C LEU A 64 6.04 3.68 6.68
N SER A 65 6.59 3.05 5.65
CA SER A 65 6.68 3.66 4.31
C SER A 65 5.41 3.52 3.47
N GLN A 66 4.62 2.47 3.68
CA GLN A 66 3.46 2.17 2.85
C GLN A 66 2.12 2.51 3.51
N THR A 67 2.11 2.83 4.80
CA THR A 67 0.90 3.12 5.58
C THR A 67 1.10 4.33 6.48
N ASN A 68 0.00 4.91 6.99
CA ASN A 68 0.02 6.00 7.97
C ASN A 68 -0.01 5.49 9.42
N LEU A 69 0.40 4.24 9.67
CA LEU A 69 0.42 3.66 11.02
C LEU A 69 1.64 4.15 11.81
N SER A 70 1.47 4.39 13.11
CA SER A 70 2.58 4.69 14.02
C SER A 70 3.02 3.47 14.83
N LEU A 71 4.31 3.37 15.16
CA LEU A 71 4.82 2.28 15.99
C LEU A 71 4.37 2.46 17.45
N VAL A 72 3.86 1.40 18.07
CA VAL A 72 3.65 1.33 19.53
C VAL A 72 5.01 1.13 20.22
N LYS A 73 5.27 1.88 21.29
CA LYS A 73 6.47 1.74 22.12
C LYS A 73 6.31 0.68 23.20
#